data_AF-A0A831P804-F1
#
_entry.id   AF-A0A831P804-F1
#
_cell.length_a   1.000
_cell.length_b   1.000
_cell.length_c   1.000
_cell.angle_alpha   90.00
_cell.angle_beta   90.00
_cell.angle_gamma   90.00
#
_symmetry.space_group_name_H-M   'P 1'
#
loop_
_entity.id
_entity.type
_entity.pdbx_description
1 polymer ?
#
loop_
_entity_poly.entity_id
_entity_poly.type
_entity_poly.pdbx_seq_one_letter_code
_entity_poly.pdbx_strand_id
1 'polypeptide(L)'
;MKRFVAVILVIAFAAGAAILQADKKAELYLAAITEKDPELKMQKLEEYMDTYGKKKKYQSPTLFLHLVETAGALKQYDKVEKYAAMALKNQQMSAMDKAMVNLQLAYTQIYAKKDLAAATKIADEILEFTGTADSAQVERLLTAPALRIQIAALEARAEGEEDIIKALENSIRVYRIDHSARSAGFVFHFSKKLYSEYNNIKKAIEGLKVIADIPNADLEHQDQLAAWLVREGIENEARKYLKLSYAREKTARKAHTIGKLTYIVDLDEGLRYLAEAVALEEAPYSTDARELMLENVTVEEPQVAEGETVDQEALRQAHEQAVEKLVEEARSRLNQ
;
A
#
# COMPACT_ATOMS: atom_id res chain seq x y z
N MET A 1 6.63 77.71 -10.81
CA MET A 1 7.35 76.88 -9.80
C MET A 1 6.43 76.06 -8.89
N LYS A 2 5.46 76.62 -8.16
CA LYS A 2 4.59 75.85 -7.22
C LYS A 2 3.85 74.66 -7.85
N ARG A 3 3.39 74.76 -9.11
CA ARG A 3 2.72 73.66 -9.83
C ARG A 3 3.66 72.53 -10.27
N PHE A 4 4.93 72.82 -10.53
CA PHE A 4 5.93 71.84 -10.97
C PHE A 4 6.44 70.98 -9.80
N VAL A 5 6.63 71.60 -8.63
CA VAL A 5 7.01 70.91 -7.39
C VAL A 5 5.90 69.95 -6.92
N ALA A 6 4.63 70.34 -7.06
CA ALA A 6 3.50 69.47 -6.74
C ALA A 6 3.42 68.23 -7.62
N VAL A 7 3.69 68.35 -8.94
CA VAL A 7 3.71 67.20 -9.87
C VAL A 7 4.86 66.24 -9.54
N ILE A 8 6.05 66.75 -9.23
CA ILE A 8 7.20 65.93 -8.84
C ILE A 8 6.95 65.20 -7.51
N LEU A 9 6.33 65.86 -6.53
CA LEU A 9 5.93 65.23 -5.25
C LEU A 9 4.89 64.12 -5.45
N VAL A 10 3.90 64.31 -6.33
CA VAL A 10 2.89 63.29 -6.65
C VAL A 10 3.53 62.09 -7.36
N ILE A 11 4.46 62.32 -8.30
CA ILE A 11 5.18 61.24 -8.98
C ILE A 11 6.10 60.50 -7.99
N ALA A 12 6.79 61.21 -7.10
CA ALA A 12 7.65 60.61 -6.07
C ALA A 12 6.83 59.81 -5.04
N PHE A 13 5.67 60.31 -4.61
CA PHE A 13 4.75 59.57 -3.74
C PHE A 13 4.15 58.35 -4.45
N ALA A 14 3.76 58.48 -5.72
CA ALA A 14 3.22 57.38 -6.49
C ALA A 14 4.28 56.29 -6.75
N ALA A 15 5.52 56.67 -7.03
CA ALA A 15 6.65 55.76 -7.19
C ALA A 15 7.02 55.09 -5.85
N GLY A 16 7.09 55.85 -4.76
CA GLY A 16 7.34 55.31 -3.42
C GLY A 16 6.25 54.36 -2.93
N ALA A 17 4.97 54.69 -3.16
CA ALA A 17 3.84 53.82 -2.86
C ALA A 17 3.83 52.55 -3.72
N ALA A 18 4.26 52.64 -4.98
CA ALA A 18 4.36 51.48 -5.88
C ALA A 18 5.46 50.50 -5.44
N ILE A 19 6.61 51.01 -4.96
CA ILE A 19 7.71 50.17 -4.43
C ILE A 19 7.28 49.51 -3.12
N LEU A 20 6.71 50.27 -2.18
CA LEU A 20 6.24 49.72 -0.89
C LEU A 20 5.13 48.67 -1.06
N GLN A 21 4.25 48.83 -2.06
CA GLN A 21 3.24 47.83 -2.40
C GLN A 21 3.84 46.59 -3.07
N ALA A 22 4.92 46.72 -3.84
CA ALA A 22 5.59 45.59 -4.46
C ALA A 22 6.26 44.69 -3.41
N ASP A 23 6.89 45.29 -2.39
CA ASP A 23 7.48 44.57 -1.24
C ASP A 23 6.43 43.82 -0.44
N LYS A 24 5.37 44.51 0.01
CA LYS A 24 4.29 43.87 0.79
C LYS A 24 3.59 42.74 0.04
N LYS A 25 3.42 42.89 -1.27
CA LYS A 25 2.84 41.85 -2.13
C LYS A 25 3.73 40.61 -2.18
N ALA A 26 5.03 40.80 -2.42
CA ALA A 26 5.98 39.70 -2.48
C ALA A 26 6.11 38.99 -1.12
N GLU A 27 6.14 39.77 -0.04
CA GLU A 27 6.18 39.29 1.33
C GLU A 27 4.93 38.45 1.67
N LEU A 28 3.72 38.95 1.40
CA LEU A 28 2.48 38.22 1.67
C LEU A 28 2.39 36.91 0.87
N TYR A 29 2.76 36.95 -0.42
CA TYR A 29 2.78 35.75 -1.25
C TYR A 29 3.78 34.72 -0.74
N LEU A 30 5.00 35.15 -0.41
CA LEU A 30 6.05 34.28 0.11
C LEU A 30 5.63 33.68 1.47
N ALA A 31 5.07 34.50 2.36
CA ALA A 31 4.53 34.07 3.65
C ALA A 31 3.38 33.07 3.51
N ALA A 32 2.57 33.16 2.46
CA ALA A 32 1.51 32.21 2.17
C ALA A 32 2.07 30.86 1.68
N ILE A 33 2.96 30.86 0.67
CA ILE A 33 3.43 29.60 0.07
C ILE A 33 4.38 28.81 0.99
N THR A 34 5.08 29.50 1.89
CA THR A 34 6.01 28.90 2.87
C THR A 34 5.35 28.48 4.18
N GLU A 35 4.09 28.86 4.40
CA GLU A 35 3.33 28.45 5.59
C GLU A 35 3.13 26.92 5.59
N LYS A 36 3.33 26.31 6.76
CA LYS A 36 3.23 24.86 6.96
C LYS A 36 1.87 24.46 7.51
N ASP A 37 1.25 25.32 8.31
CA ASP A 37 -0.10 25.09 8.80
C ASP A 37 -1.11 25.30 7.65
N PRO A 38 -1.90 24.28 7.28
CA PRO A 38 -2.76 24.36 6.09
C PRO A 38 -3.89 25.38 6.26
N GLU A 39 -4.41 25.58 7.48
CA GLU A 39 -5.49 26.55 7.74
C GLU A 39 -4.97 27.98 7.58
N LEU A 40 -3.84 28.29 8.22
CA LEU A 40 -3.19 29.59 8.13
C LEU A 40 -2.66 29.85 6.71
N LYS A 41 -2.16 28.82 6.02
CA LYS A 41 -1.78 28.90 4.61
C LYS A 41 -2.96 29.31 3.76
N MET A 42 -4.12 28.67 3.95
CA MET A 42 -5.32 29.00 3.20
C MET A 42 -5.76 30.44 3.45
N GLN A 43 -5.76 30.87 4.71
CA GLN A 43 -6.09 32.26 5.08
C GLN A 43 -5.19 33.27 4.36
N LYS A 44 -3.86 33.06 4.39
CA LYS A 44 -2.88 33.95 3.74
C LYS A 44 -3.01 33.95 2.21
N LEU A 45 -3.28 32.79 1.60
CA LEU A 45 -3.52 32.68 0.15
C LEU A 45 -4.78 33.44 -0.26
N GLU A 46 -5.86 33.34 0.51
CA GLU A 46 -7.10 34.09 0.28
C GLU A 46 -6.89 35.59 0.47
N GLU A 47 -6.17 36.01 1.51
CA GLU A 47 -5.81 37.42 1.73
C GLU A 47 -5.02 38.00 0.55
N TYR A 48 -4.03 37.24 0.03
CA TYR A 48 -3.29 37.64 -1.17
C TYR A 48 -4.22 37.76 -2.37
N MET A 49 -5.13 36.80 -2.56
CA MET A 49 -6.06 36.77 -3.69
C MET A 49 -7.06 37.92 -3.64
N ASP A 50 -7.57 38.27 -2.46
CA ASP A 50 -8.53 39.35 -2.28
C ASP A 50 -7.88 40.73 -2.43
N THR A 51 -6.64 40.87 -1.93
CA THR A 51 -5.87 42.12 -1.97
C THR A 51 -5.30 42.40 -3.36
N TYR A 52 -4.69 41.39 -3.99
CA TYR A 52 -3.92 41.55 -5.23
C TYR A 52 -4.51 40.79 -6.42
N GLY A 53 -5.21 39.69 -6.21
CA GLY A 53 -5.74 38.80 -7.25
C GLY A 53 -6.81 39.42 -8.17
N LYS A 54 -7.33 40.61 -7.88
CA LYS A 54 -8.24 41.36 -8.79
C LYS A 54 -7.59 41.72 -10.13
N LYS A 55 -6.25 41.86 -10.17
CA LYS A 55 -5.52 42.14 -11.42
C LYS A 55 -4.98 40.83 -11.98
N LYS A 56 -5.38 40.47 -13.20
CA LYS A 56 -4.95 39.22 -13.88
C LYS A 56 -3.44 38.96 -13.84
N LYS A 57 -2.62 40.01 -13.94
CA LYS A 57 -1.14 39.90 -13.87
C LYS A 57 -0.59 39.35 -12.54
N TYR A 58 -1.41 39.29 -11.49
CA TYR A 58 -1.04 38.73 -10.18
C TYR A 58 -1.67 37.35 -9.93
N GLN A 59 -2.46 36.85 -10.87
CA GLN A 59 -3.02 35.50 -10.85
C GLN A 59 -2.06 34.55 -11.57
N SER A 60 -1.07 34.02 -10.84
CA SER A 60 -0.12 33.05 -11.40
C SER A 60 -0.70 31.63 -11.39
N PRO A 61 -0.23 30.74 -12.29
CA PRO A 61 -0.53 29.31 -12.21
C PRO A 61 -0.24 28.71 -10.82
N THR A 62 0.92 29.05 -10.24
CA THR A 62 1.36 28.56 -8.93
C THR A 62 0.44 28.98 -7.79
N LEU A 63 -0.08 30.21 -7.82
CA LEU A 63 -1.07 30.67 -6.82
C LEU A 63 -2.33 29.80 -6.88
N PHE A 64 -2.83 29.55 -8.08
CA PHE A 64 -4.03 28.72 -8.26
C PHE A 64 -3.82 27.29 -7.81
N LEU A 65 -2.66 26.69 -8.12
CA LEU A 65 -2.31 25.36 -7.61
C LEU A 65 -2.34 25.32 -6.09
N HIS A 66 -1.67 26.26 -5.42
CA HIS A 66 -1.67 26.29 -3.96
C HIS A 66 -3.05 26.49 -3.35
N LEU A 67 -3.90 27.34 -3.94
CA LEU A 67 -5.28 27.52 -3.49
C LEU A 67 -6.09 26.22 -3.60
N VAL A 68 -5.99 25.52 -4.73
CA VAL A 68 -6.71 24.28 -4.98
C VAL A 68 -6.20 23.14 -4.10
N GLU A 69 -4.88 22.96 -4.01
CA GLU A 69 -4.24 21.93 -3.19
C GLU A 69 -4.50 22.12 -1.70
N THR A 70 -4.38 23.36 -1.20
CA THR A 70 -4.61 23.66 0.22
C THR A 70 -6.08 23.47 0.58
N ALA A 71 -7.01 23.92 -0.28
CA ALA A 71 -8.44 23.66 -0.09
C ALA A 71 -8.75 22.14 -0.10
N GLY A 72 -8.11 21.38 -0.99
CA GLY A 72 -8.25 19.92 -1.07
C GLY A 72 -7.74 19.23 0.19
N ALA A 73 -6.57 19.62 0.70
CA ALA A 73 -5.99 19.09 1.94
C ALA A 73 -6.89 19.36 3.16
N LEU A 74 -7.53 20.53 3.21
CA LEU A 74 -8.49 20.91 4.24
C LEU A 74 -9.90 20.33 4.02
N LYS A 75 -10.12 19.57 2.94
CA LYS A 75 -11.43 19.02 2.53
C LYS A 75 -12.50 20.11 2.36
N GLN A 76 -12.11 21.33 1.99
CA GLN A 76 -13.00 22.46 1.72
C GLN A 76 -13.46 22.41 0.26
N TYR A 77 -14.32 21.44 -0.07
CA TYR A 77 -14.67 21.08 -1.44
C TYR A 77 -15.28 22.23 -2.27
N ASP A 78 -16.13 23.08 -1.69
CA ASP A 78 -16.67 24.25 -2.39
C ASP A 78 -15.56 25.23 -2.84
N LYS A 79 -14.50 25.36 -2.02
CA LYS A 79 -13.34 26.18 -2.36
C LYS A 79 -12.49 25.52 -3.44
N VAL A 80 -12.34 24.19 -3.41
CA VAL A 80 -11.67 23.45 -4.49
C VAL A 80 -12.34 23.76 -5.83
N GLU A 81 -13.67 23.64 -5.92
CA GLU A 81 -14.40 23.92 -7.16
C GLU A 81 -14.24 25.36 -7.63
N LYS A 82 -14.40 26.32 -6.70
CA LYS A 82 -14.21 27.75 -6.99
C LYS A 82 -12.82 28.03 -7.57
N TYR A 83 -11.76 27.60 -6.87
CA TYR A 83 -10.39 27.92 -7.28
C TYR A 83 -9.96 27.13 -8.50
N ALA A 84 -10.42 25.88 -8.67
CA ALA A 84 -10.18 25.10 -9.87
C ALA A 84 -10.82 25.73 -11.10
N ALA A 85 -12.05 26.23 -11.00
CA ALA A 85 -12.71 26.92 -12.11
C ALA A 85 -11.97 28.19 -12.54
N MET A 86 -11.33 28.90 -11.59
CA MET A 86 -10.48 30.05 -11.89
C MET A 86 -9.16 29.61 -12.54
N ALA A 87 -8.54 28.57 -12.01
CA ALA A 87 -7.30 27.98 -12.49
C ALA A 87 -7.44 27.54 -13.96
N LEU A 88 -8.43 26.72 -14.28
CA LEU A 88 -8.63 26.15 -15.62
C LEU A 88 -8.93 27.21 -16.70
N LYS A 89 -9.44 28.39 -16.31
CA LYS A 89 -9.62 29.55 -17.21
C LYS A 89 -8.33 30.33 -17.45
N ASN A 90 -7.27 30.10 -16.67
CA ASN A 90 -5.98 30.75 -16.84
C ASN A 90 -5.20 30.08 -17.99
N GLN A 91 -5.01 30.83 -19.08
CA GLN A 91 -4.31 30.36 -20.28
C GLN A 91 -2.82 30.06 -20.05
N GLN A 92 -2.23 30.58 -18.97
CA GLN A 92 -0.81 30.37 -18.64
C GLN A 92 -0.55 29.06 -17.90
N MET A 93 -1.60 28.31 -17.50
CA MET A 93 -1.40 27.02 -16.86
C MET A 93 -0.88 25.98 -17.85
N SER A 94 0.17 25.26 -17.44
CA SER A 94 0.67 24.12 -18.21
C SER A 94 -0.36 22.97 -18.20
N ALA A 95 -0.22 22.02 -19.14
CA ALA A 95 -1.06 20.83 -19.16
C ALA A 95 -0.93 20.01 -17.86
N MET A 96 0.29 19.92 -17.31
CA MET A 96 0.57 19.26 -16.04
C MET A 96 -0.21 19.91 -14.89
N ASP A 97 -0.14 21.24 -14.77
CA ASP A 97 -0.83 21.96 -13.70
C ASP A 97 -2.35 21.81 -13.81
N LYS A 98 -2.89 21.81 -15.04
CA LYS A 98 -4.32 21.56 -15.28
C LYS A 98 -4.72 20.15 -14.86
N ALA A 99 -3.89 19.14 -15.15
CA ALA A 99 -4.12 17.77 -14.71
C ALA A 99 -4.11 17.66 -13.18
N MET A 100 -3.20 18.35 -12.48
CA MET A 100 -3.18 18.40 -11.01
C MET A 100 -4.43 19.07 -10.43
N VAL A 101 -4.91 20.15 -11.03
CA VAL A 101 -6.19 20.78 -10.63
C VAL A 101 -7.37 19.84 -10.86
N ASN A 102 -7.42 19.19 -12.02
CA ASN A 102 -8.46 18.22 -12.34
C ASN A 102 -8.46 17.03 -11.37
N LEU A 103 -7.29 16.58 -10.92
CA LEU A 103 -7.19 15.52 -9.91
C LEU A 103 -7.89 15.91 -8.59
N GLN A 104 -7.76 17.17 -8.15
CA GLN A 104 -8.45 17.66 -6.96
C GLN A 104 -9.97 17.77 -7.16
N LEU A 105 -10.40 18.12 -8.38
CA LEU A 105 -11.82 18.06 -8.74
C LEU A 105 -12.35 16.62 -8.71
N ALA A 106 -11.60 15.64 -9.21
CA ALA A 106 -12.01 14.24 -9.18
C ALA A 106 -12.16 13.70 -7.74
N TYR A 107 -11.25 14.06 -6.84
CA TYR A 107 -11.42 13.75 -5.42
C TYR A 107 -12.66 14.41 -4.81
N THR A 108 -12.98 15.63 -5.23
CA THR A 108 -14.21 16.31 -4.83
C THR A 108 -15.46 15.56 -5.30
N GLN A 109 -15.46 15.07 -6.54
CA GLN A 109 -16.57 14.26 -7.07
C GLN A 109 -16.77 12.97 -6.26
N ILE A 110 -15.69 12.26 -5.89
CA ILE A 110 -15.79 11.05 -5.05
C ILE A 110 -16.28 11.37 -3.64
N TYR A 111 -15.59 12.26 -2.93
CA TYR A 111 -15.78 12.36 -1.49
C TYR A 111 -16.96 13.24 -1.08
N ALA A 112 -17.18 14.35 -1.81
CA ALA A 112 -18.23 15.31 -1.50
C ALA A 112 -19.53 14.99 -2.24
N LYS A 113 -19.45 14.74 -3.56
CA LYS A 113 -20.63 14.63 -4.43
C LYS A 113 -21.13 13.20 -4.63
N LYS A 114 -20.29 12.20 -4.35
CA LYS A 114 -20.55 10.79 -4.65
C LYS A 114 -20.82 10.53 -6.14
N ASP A 115 -20.34 11.41 -7.01
CA ASP A 115 -20.44 11.26 -8.46
C ASP A 115 -19.23 10.48 -8.98
N LEU A 116 -19.34 9.15 -8.90
CA LEU A 116 -18.28 8.23 -9.31
C LEU A 116 -18.02 8.33 -10.82
N ALA A 117 -19.05 8.56 -11.62
CA ALA A 117 -18.92 8.64 -13.08
C ALA A 117 -18.11 9.87 -13.51
N ALA A 118 -18.40 11.04 -12.93
CA ALA A 118 -17.63 12.25 -13.18
C ALA A 118 -16.18 12.11 -12.69
N ALA A 119 -15.97 11.49 -11.53
CA ALA A 119 -14.62 11.24 -11.01
C ALA A 119 -13.81 10.32 -11.94
N THR A 120 -14.40 9.20 -12.38
CA THR A 120 -13.76 8.26 -13.30
C THR A 120 -13.42 8.93 -14.63
N LYS A 121 -14.34 9.71 -15.20
CA LYS A 121 -14.08 10.44 -16.45
C LYS A 121 -12.85 11.34 -16.34
N ILE A 122 -12.73 12.10 -15.25
CA ILE A 122 -11.56 12.96 -15.04
C ILE A 122 -10.28 12.12 -14.87
N ALA A 123 -10.35 11.00 -14.15
CA ALA A 123 -9.21 10.10 -14.00
C ALA A 123 -8.77 9.51 -15.34
N ASP A 124 -9.70 9.14 -16.22
CA ASP A 124 -9.41 8.61 -17.56
C ASP A 124 -8.70 9.66 -18.42
N GLU A 125 -9.18 10.91 -18.41
CA GLU A 125 -8.54 12.03 -19.13
C GLU A 125 -7.10 12.28 -18.63
N ILE A 126 -6.86 12.16 -17.32
CA ILE A 126 -5.51 12.27 -16.75
C ILE A 126 -4.65 11.08 -17.19
N LEU A 127 -5.19 9.86 -17.17
CA LEU A 127 -4.44 8.66 -17.56
C LEU A 127 -4.07 8.69 -19.04
N GLU A 128 -4.96 9.14 -19.92
CA GLU A 128 -4.68 9.37 -21.34
C GLU A 128 -3.55 10.38 -21.54
N PHE A 129 -3.58 11.50 -20.80
CA PHE A 129 -2.49 12.48 -20.80
C PHE A 129 -1.16 11.85 -20.34
N THR A 130 -1.16 11.09 -19.24
CA THR A 130 0.07 10.48 -18.70
C THR A 130 0.60 9.30 -19.52
N GLY A 131 -0.25 8.59 -20.28
CA GLY A 131 0.14 7.44 -21.10
C GLY A 131 1.15 7.75 -22.20
N THR A 132 1.42 9.04 -22.43
CA THR A 132 2.44 9.55 -23.36
C THR A 132 3.76 9.93 -22.68
N ALA A 133 3.83 9.89 -21.35
CA ALA A 133 4.95 10.41 -20.57
C ALA A 133 5.69 9.30 -19.81
N ASP A 134 6.96 9.08 -20.16
CA ASP A 134 7.86 8.19 -19.44
C ASP A 134 8.64 8.97 -18.36
N SER A 135 7.95 9.29 -17.25
CA SER A 135 8.54 10.04 -16.14
C SER A 135 8.01 9.56 -14.80
N ALA A 136 8.93 9.09 -13.94
CA ALA A 136 8.60 8.69 -12.57
C ALA A 136 7.92 9.80 -11.75
N GLN A 137 8.19 11.07 -12.06
CA GLN A 137 7.50 12.19 -11.42
C GLN A 137 6.03 12.26 -11.85
N VAL A 138 5.75 12.10 -13.14
CA VAL A 138 4.38 12.08 -13.69
C VAL A 138 3.61 10.89 -13.13
N GLU A 139 4.24 9.72 -13.07
CA GLU A 139 3.64 8.53 -12.49
C GLU A 139 3.19 8.74 -11.04
N ARG A 140 4.07 9.32 -10.21
CA ARG A 140 3.79 9.56 -8.80
C ARG A 140 2.76 10.66 -8.56
N LEU A 141 2.82 11.75 -9.32
CA LEU A 141 1.98 12.93 -9.10
C LEU A 141 0.60 12.83 -9.77
N LEU A 142 0.48 12.08 -10.87
CA LEU A 142 -0.75 12.01 -11.66
C LEU A 142 -1.25 10.58 -11.84
N THR A 143 -0.43 9.67 -12.39
CA THR A 143 -0.89 8.32 -12.76
C THR A 143 -1.38 7.54 -11.54
N ALA A 144 -0.57 7.42 -10.49
CA ALA A 144 -0.96 6.70 -9.28
C ALA A 144 -2.19 7.32 -8.59
N PRO A 145 -2.29 8.66 -8.41
CA PRO A 145 -3.51 9.28 -7.90
C PRO A 145 -4.76 9.06 -8.78
N ALA A 146 -4.65 9.13 -10.11
CA ALA A 146 -5.77 8.88 -11.02
C ALA A 146 -6.24 7.42 -10.94
N LEU A 147 -5.30 6.46 -10.90
CA LEU A 147 -5.62 5.05 -10.67
C LEU A 147 -6.31 4.83 -9.32
N ARG A 148 -5.93 5.55 -8.25
CA ARG A 148 -6.61 5.47 -6.95
C ARG A 148 -8.05 5.95 -7.00
N ILE A 149 -8.34 6.98 -7.80
CA ILE A 149 -9.71 7.44 -8.05
C ILE A 149 -10.50 6.34 -8.76
N GLN A 150 -9.93 5.71 -9.80
CA GLN A 150 -10.56 4.57 -10.46
C GLN A 150 -10.79 3.40 -9.51
N ILE A 151 -9.82 3.05 -8.66
CA ILE A 151 -9.95 1.98 -7.65
C ILE A 151 -11.12 2.26 -6.71
N ALA A 152 -11.18 3.47 -6.13
CA ALA A 152 -12.26 3.85 -5.23
C ALA A 152 -13.63 3.84 -5.92
N ALA A 153 -13.70 4.28 -7.19
CA ALA A 153 -14.93 4.23 -7.97
C ALA A 153 -15.36 2.80 -8.30
N LEU A 154 -14.41 1.92 -8.68
CA LEU A 154 -14.66 0.51 -8.95
C LEU A 154 -15.14 -0.22 -7.69
N GLU A 155 -14.49 0.00 -6.56
CA GLU A 155 -14.88 -0.61 -5.28
C GLU A 155 -16.29 -0.20 -4.87
N ALA A 156 -16.62 1.09 -4.98
CA ALA A 156 -17.91 1.62 -4.57
C ALA A 156 -19.07 1.19 -5.48
N ARG A 157 -18.80 0.85 -6.75
CA ARG A 157 -19.82 0.46 -7.73
C ARG A 157 -19.80 -1.02 -8.12
N ALA A 158 -18.88 -1.82 -7.57
CA ALA A 158 -18.64 -3.17 -8.05
C ALA A 158 -19.94 -4.00 -8.05
N GLU A 159 -20.36 -4.43 -9.24
CA GLU A 159 -21.54 -5.30 -9.41
C GLU A 159 -21.14 -6.77 -9.58
N GLY A 160 -19.85 -7.04 -9.80
CA GLY A 160 -19.36 -8.38 -10.08
C GLY A 160 -17.84 -8.50 -10.09
N GLU A 161 -17.39 -9.71 -10.41
CA GLU A 161 -15.99 -10.12 -10.38
C GLU A 161 -15.09 -9.25 -11.26
N GLU A 162 -15.55 -8.86 -12.45
CA GLU A 162 -14.75 -8.08 -13.41
C GLU A 162 -14.31 -6.72 -12.87
N ASP A 163 -15.17 -6.06 -12.08
CA ASP A 163 -14.82 -4.78 -11.47
C ASP A 163 -13.74 -4.95 -10.40
N ILE A 164 -13.81 -6.05 -9.63
CA ILE A 164 -12.79 -6.39 -8.62
C ILE A 164 -11.47 -6.75 -9.30
N ILE A 165 -11.49 -7.47 -10.43
CA ILE A 165 -10.30 -7.75 -11.24
C ILE A 165 -9.64 -6.45 -11.70
N LYS A 166 -10.42 -5.51 -12.26
CA LYS A 166 -9.90 -4.20 -12.69
C LYS A 166 -9.35 -3.39 -11.52
N ALA A 167 -10.01 -3.44 -10.36
CA ALA A 167 -9.54 -2.77 -9.15
C ALA A 167 -8.21 -3.35 -8.66
N LEU A 168 -8.04 -4.68 -8.67
CA LEU A 168 -6.79 -5.35 -8.36
C LEU A 168 -5.68 -4.95 -9.34
N GLU A 169 -5.95 -4.96 -10.64
CA GLU A 169 -4.97 -4.59 -11.67
C GLU A 169 -4.49 -3.15 -11.51
N ASN A 170 -5.42 -2.22 -11.27
CA ASN A 170 -5.08 -0.84 -10.97
C ASN A 170 -4.28 -0.72 -9.65
N SER A 171 -4.63 -1.50 -8.63
CA SER A 171 -3.90 -1.53 -7.35
C SER A 171 -2.46 -1.99 -7.51
N ILE A 172 -2.23 -3.03 -8.32
CA ILE A 172 -0.89 -3.52 -8.66
C ILE A 172 -0.08 -2.44 -9.38
N ARG A 173 -0.69 -1.74 -10.34
CA ARG A 173 -0.03 -0.64 -11.06
C ARG A 173 0.36 0.50 -10.11
N VAL A 174 -0.53 0.90 -9.21
CA VAL A 174 -0.23 1.92 -8.19
C VAL A 174 0.91 1.45 -7.29
N TYR A 175 0.87 0.21 -6.82
CA TYR A 175 1.92 -0.35 -5.97
C TYR A 175 3.29 -0.36 -6.66
N ARG A 176 3.36 -0.66 -7.95
CA ARG A 176 4.60 -0.62 -8.73
C ARG A 176 5.19 0.79 -8.89
N ILE A 177 4.39 1.84 -8.73
CA ILE A 177 4.85 3.22 -8.85
C ILE A 177 5.47 3.72 -7.53
N ASP A 178 4.83 3.39 -6.40
CA ASP A 178 5.19 4.00 -5.11
C ASP A 178 5.69 3.04 -4.03
N HIS A 179 5.49 1.73 -4.21
CA HIS A 179 5.84 0.67 -3.27
C HIS A 179 5.38 0.92 -1.83
N SER A 180 4.31 1.70 -1.63
CA SER A 180 3.86 2.08 -0.29
C SER A 180 3.01 0.99 0.37
N ALA A 181 3.06 0.92 1.69
CA ALA A 181 2.20 0.01 2.47
C ALA A 181 0.70 0.24 2.19
N ARG A 182 0.31 1.50 1.96
CA ARG A 182 -1.07 1.85 1.56
C ARG A 182 -1.45 1.20 0.24
N SER A 183 -0.58 1.26 -0.76
CA SER A 183 -0.83 0.63 -2.07
C SER A 183 -0.82 -0.89 -1.99
N ALA A 184 0.06 -1.47 -1.16
CA ALA A 184 0.05 -2.91 -0.89
C ALA A 184 -1.27 -3.35 -0.23
N GLY A 185 -1.82 -2.55 0.68
CA GLY A 185 -3.12 -2.79 1.30
C GLY A 185 -4.27 -2.88 0.29
N PHE A 186 -4.26 -2.08 -0.79
CA PHE A 186 -5.26 -2.23 -1.87
C PHE A 186 -5.10 -3.55 -2.61
N VAL A 187 -3.87 -3.94 -2.96
CA VAL A 187 -3.60 -5.23 -3.62
C VAL A 187 -4.08 -6.39 -2.75
N PHE A 188 -3.73 -6.37 -1.45
CA PHE A 188 -4.16 -7.36 -0.49
C PHE A 188 -5.69 -7.45 -0.39
N HIS A 189 -6.36 -6.29 -0.27
CA HIS A 189 -7.82 -6.21 -0.17
C HIS A 189 -8.53 -6.87 -1.36
N PHE A 190 -8.19 -6.46 -2.60
CA PHE A 190 -8.87 -6.99 -3.78
C PHE A 190 -8.47 -8.44 -4.09
N SER A 191 -7.23 -8.85 -3.82
CA SER A 191 -6.85 -10.26 -3.87
C SER A 191 -7.71 -11.11 -2.93
N LYS A 192 -7.93 -10.64 -1.69
CA LYS A 192 -8.77 -11.35 -0.72
C LYS A 192 -10.22 -11.46 -1.19
N LYS A 193 -10.81 -10.38 -1.70
CA LYS A 193 -12.15 -10.42 -2.29
C LYS A 193 -12.27 -11.44 -3.41
N LEU A 194 -11.34 -11.43 -4.37
CA LEU A 194 -11.35 -12.42 -5.46
C LEU A 194 -11.28 -13.86 -4.94
N TYR A 195 -10.47 -14.11 -3.91
CA TYR A 195 -10.36 -15.44 -3.31
C TYR A 195 -11.65 -15.85 -2.58
N SER A 196 -12.14 -15.03 -1.66
CA SER A 196 -13.21 -15.45 -0.72
C SER A 196 -14.63 -15.22 -1.22
N GLU A 197 -14.87 -14.19 -2.03
CA GLU A 197 -16.23 -13.80 -2.45
C GLU A 197 -16.54 -14.29 -3.86
N TYR A 198 -15.57 -14.24 -4.77
CA TYR A 198 -15.76 -14.60 -6.18
C TYR A 198 -15.15 -15.94 -6.58
N ASN A 199 -14.43 -16.60 -5.66
CA ASN A 199 -13.75 -17.88 -5.92
C ASN A 199 -12.79 -17.84 -7.14
N ASN A 200 -12.28 -16.66 -7.50
CA ASN A 200 -11.23 -16.51 -8.51
C ASN A 200 -9.85 -16.66 -7.86
N ILE A 201 -9.57 -17.90 -7.49
CA ILE A 201 -8.38 -18.32 -6.74
C ILE A 201 -7.09 -17.95 -7.47
N LYS A 202 -7.03 -18.23 -8.78
CA LYS A 202 -5.83 -17.98 -9.60
C LYS A 202 -5.44 -16.50 -9.59
N LYS A 203 -6.38 -15.61 -9.91
CA LYS A 203 -6.11 -14.17 -9.99
C LYS A 203 -5.81 -13.57 -8.61
N ALA A 204 -6.48 -14.06 -7.56
CA ALA A 204 -6.19 -13.66 -6.19
C ALA A 204 -4.74 -13.96 -5.78
N ILE A 205 -4.27 -15.19 -6.04
CA ILE A 205 -2.90 -15.64 -5.77
C ILE A 205 -1.90 -14.83 -6.59
N GLU A 206 -2.15 -14.63 -7.89
CA GLU A 206 -1.30 -13.82 -8.77
C GLU A 206 -1.14 -12.39 -8.23
N GLY A 207 -2.23 -11.78 -7.76
CA GLY A 207 -2.20 -10.44 -7.16
C GLY A 207 -1.41 -10.39 -5.86
N LEU A 208 -1.64 -11.35 -4.96
CA LEU A 208 -0.98 -11.37 -3.65
C LEU A 208 0.53 -11.62 -3.77
N LYS A 209 0.96 -12.43 -4.75
CA LYS A 209 2.39 -12.64 -5.06
C LYS A 209 3.13 -11.34 -5.32
N VAL A 210 2.49 -10.35 -5.98
CA VAL A 210 3.11 -9.05 -6.29
C VAL A 210 3.65 -8.34 -5.05
N ILE A 211 2.96 -8.46 -3.92
CA ILE A 211 3.34 -7.81 -2.66
C ILE A 211 4.03 -8.77 -1.66
N ALA A 212 4.00 -10.08 -1.92
CA ALA A 212 4.62 -11.11 -1.09
C ALA A 212 6.03 -11.52 -1.55
N ASP A 213 6.36 -11.36 -2.85
CA ASP A 213 7.66 -11.68 -3.43
C ASP A 213 8.71 -10.57 -3.32
N ILE A 214 8.38 -9.44 -2.69
CA ILE A 214 9.32 -8.34 -2.48
C ILE A 214 10.30 -8.63 -1.33
N PRO A 215 11.49 -8.00 -1.33
CA PRO A 215 12.35 -7.99 -0.15
C PRO A 215 11.59 -7.38 1.04
N ASN A 216 11.61 -8.06 2.18
CA ASN A 216 10.93 -7.62 3.42
C ASN A 216 9.42 -7.38 3.26
N ALA A 217 8.73 -8.24 2.50
CA ALA A 217 7.26 -8.23 2.43
C ALA A 217 6.59 -8.24 3.81
N ASP A 218 5.35 -7.79 3.93
CA ASP A 218 4.61 -7.95 5.18
C ASP A 218 4.45 -9.45 5.52
N LEU A 219 4.58 -9.81 6.79
CA LEU A 219 4.38 -11.19 7.25
C LEU A 219 2.96 -11.65 6.95
N GLU A 220 1.98 -10.77 7.11
CA GLU A 220 0.58 -11.10 6.84
C GLU A 220 0.38 -11.52 5.38
N HIS A 221 1.04 -10.84 4.43
CA HIS A 221 0.92 -11.18 3.01
C HIS A 221 1.53 -12.56 2.71
N GLN A 222 2.69 -12.86 3.29
CA GLN A 222 3.37 -14.16 3.11
C GLN A 222 2.57 -15.29 3.75
N ASP A 223 2.06 -15.09 4.97
CA ASP A 223 1.25 -16.06 5.71
C ASP A 223 -0.08 -16.32 5.00
N GLN A 224 -0.75 -15.27 4.53
CA GLN A 224 -2.01 -15.41 3.81
C GLN A 224 -1.83 -16.15 2.47
N LEU A 225 -0.76 -15.84 1.73
CA LEU A 225 -0.44 -16.50 0.48
C LEU A 225 -0.11 -17.98 0.70
N ALA A 226 0.73 -18.28 1.69
CA ALA A 226 1.03 -19.64 2.10
C ALA A 226 -0.25 -20.42 2.44
N ALA A 227 -1.14 -19.86 3.26
CA ALA A 227 -2.38 -20.51 3.65
C ALA A 227 -3.28 -20.84 2.45
N TRP A 228 -3.39 -19.93 1.48
CA TRP A 228 -4.12 -20.19 0.24
C TRP A 228 -3.44 -21.31 -0.57
N LEU A 229 -2.13 -21.24 -0.76
CA LEU A 229 -1.39 -22.26 -1.53
C LEU A 229 -1.52 -23.66 -0.90
N VAL A 230 -1.52 -23.77 0.44
CA VAL A 230 -1.80 -25.05 1.12
C VAL A 230 -3.20 -25.55 0.78
N ARG A 231 -4.20 -24.68 0.88
CA ARG A 231 -5.61 -25.03 0.62
C ARG A 231 -5.84 -25.48 -0.82
N GLU A 232 -5.11 -24.90 -1.77
CA GLU A 232 -5.17 -25.26 -3.19
C GLU A 232 -4.25 -26.42 -3.58
N GLY A 233 -3.55 -27.05 -2.62
CA GLY A 233 -2.65 -28.17 -2.90
C GLY A 233 -1.35 -27.79 -3.64
N ILE A 234 -0.97 -26.50 -3.62
CA ILE A 234 0.26 -25.99 -4.25
C ILE A 234 1.39 -25.97 -3.22
N GLU A 235 1.75 -27.16 -2.75
CA GLU A 235 2.55 -27.35 -1.52
C GLU A 235 3.98 -26.81 -1.63
N ASN A 236 4.65 -26.98 -2.78
CA ASN A 236 6.03 -26.50 -2.97
C ASN A 236 6.14 -24.98 -2.77
N GLU A 237 5.20 -24.22 -3.33
CA GLU A 237 5.18 -22.77 -3.16
C GLU A 237 4.71 -22.38 -1.75
N ALA A 238 3.73 -23.09 -1.19
CA ALA A 238 3.31 -22.85 0.19
C ALA A 238 4.49 -22.97 1.17
N ARG A 239 5.30 -24.03 1.03
CA ARG A 239 6.53 -24.21 1.82
C ARG A 239 7.50 -23.05 1.69
N LYS A 240 7.71 -22.53 0.47
CA LYS A 240 8.58 -21.36 0.23
C LYS A 240 8.13 -20.17 1.09
N TYR A 241 6.86 -19.77 1.00
CA TYR A 241 6.37 -18.59 1.72
C TYR A 241 6.28 -18.82 3.24
N LEU A 242 5.91 -20.03 3.69
CA LEU A 242 5.95 -20.38 5.12
C LEU A 242 7.37 -20.27 5.68
N LYS A 243 8.38 -20.80 4.99
CA LYS A 243 9.79 -20.70 5.43
C LYS A 243 10.27 -19.25 5.48
N LEU A 244 9.90 -18.42 4.50
CA LEU A 244 10.22 -16.99 4.49
C LEU A 244 9.62 -16.24 5.70
N SER A 245 8.35 -16.51 5.99
CA SER A 245 7.66 -15.90 7.14
C SER A 245 8.19 -16.44 8.48
N TYR A 246 8.41 -17.75 8.58
CA TYR A 246 8.93 -18.42 9.78
C TYR A 246 10.33 -17.93 10.17
N ALA A 247 11.19 -17.67 9.18
CA ALA A 247 12.54 -17.13 9.42
C ALA A 247 12.53 -15.77 10.13
N ARG A 248 11.41 -15.03 10.05
CA ARG A 248 11.23 -13.72 10.69
C ARG A 248 10.42 -13.80 11.98
N GLU A 249 9.46 -14.72 12.04
CA GLU A 249 8.61 -14.95 13.21
C GLU A 249 8.34 -16.45 13.37
N LYS A 250 9.05 -17.07 14.31
CA LYS A 250 8.92 -18.49 14.62
C LYS A 250 7.65 -18.72 15.44
N THR A 251 6.76 -19.60 14.97
CA THR A 251 5.55 -20.03 15.69
C THR A 251 5.35 -21.53 15.48
N ALA A 252 4.73 -22.21 16.45
CA ALA A 252 4.53 -23.66 16.34
C ALA A 252 3.63 -24.01 15.15
N ARG A 253 2.64 -23.15 14.87
CA ARG A 253 1.75 -23.30 13.70
C ARG A 253 2.52 -23.34 12.38
N LYS A 254 3.44 -22.38 12.17
CA LYS A 254 4.25 -22.30 10.94
C LYS A 254 5.18 -23.49 10.85
N ALA A 255 5.90 -23.80 11.93
CA ALA A 255 6.81 -24.95 11.99
C ALA A 255 6.08 -26.28 11.72
N HIS A 256 4.93 -26.52 12.37
CA HIS A 256 4.11 -27.70 12.15
C HIS A 256 3.65 -27.82 10.69
N THR A 257 3.16 -26.71 10.11
CA THR A 257 2.69 -26.70 8.72
C THR A 257 3.83 -26.95 7.73
N ILE A 258 5.01 -26.34 7.95
CA ILE A 258 6.21 -26.61 7.14
C ILE A 258 6.59 -28.08 7.27
N GLY A 259 6.68 -28.61 8.49
CA GLY A 259 7.03 -29.99 8.77
C GLY A 259 6.10 -30.96 8.05
N LYS A 260 4.78 -30.77 8.21
CA LYS A 260 3.74 -31.57 7.55
C LYS A 260 3.88 -31.59 6.01
N LEU A 261 4.14 -30.44 5.40
CA LEU A 261 4.30 -30.36 3.95
C LEU A 261 5.66 -30.89 3.46
N THR A 262 6.63 -31.02 4.35
CA THR A 262 8.02 -31.35 3.99
C THR A 262 8.32 -32.83 4.19
N TYR A 263 7.81 -33.48 5.24
CA TYR A 263 8.23 -34.85 5.60
C TYR A 263 7.93 -35.90 4.52
N ILE A 264 6.95 -35.64 3.65
CA ILE A 264 6.62 -36.50 2.49
C ILE A 264 7.73 -36.47 1.44
N VAL A 265 8.42 -35.33 1.30
CA VAL A 265 9.44 -35.07 0.27
C VAL A 265 10.86 -35.24 0.84
N ASP A 266 11.07 -34.78 2.06
CA ASP A 266 12.33 -34.82 2.81
C ASP A 266 11.99 -35.08 4.28
N LEU A 267 12.10 -36.36 4.68
CA LEU A 267 11.73 -36.82 6.01
C LEU A 267 12.54 -36.10 7.10
N ASP A 268 13.84 -35.96 6.92
CA ASP A 268 14.73 -35.37 7.91
C ASP A 268 14.44 -33.88 8.10
N GLU A 269 14.27 -33.13 7.01
CA GLU A 269 13.87 -31.72 7.11
C GLU A 269 12.46 -31.59 7.73
N GLY A 270 11.53 -32.44 7.33
CA GLY A 270 10.17 -32.48 7.89
C GLY A 270 10.15 -32.69 9.40
N LEU A 271 10.81 -33.75 9.88
CA LEU A 271 10.93 -34.07 11.30
C LEU A 271 11.63 -32.94 12.08
N ARG A 272 12.61 -32.26 11.49
CA ARG A 272 13.25 -31.10 12.14
C ARG A 272 12.27 -29.95 12.40
N TYR A 273 11.42 -29.60 11.44
CA TYR A 273 10.41 -28.55 11.64
C TYR A 273 9.29 -29.00 12.58
N LEU A 274 8.88 -30.28 12.55
CA LEU A 274 7.94 -30.82 13.52
C LEU A 274 8.51 -30.74 14.95
N ALA A 275 9.79 -31.10 15.13
CA ALA A 275 10.46 -30.99 16.43
C ALA A 275 10.52 -29.53 16.92
N GLU A 276 10.75 -28.57 16.03
CA GLU A 276 10.68 -27.13 16.36
C GLU A 276 9.27 -26.72 16.78
N ALA A 277 8.21 -27.26 16.15
CA ALA A 277 6.84 -27.00 16.57
C ALA A 277 6.54 -27.55 17.99
N VAL A 278 7.04 -28.75 18.31
CA VAL A 278 6.93 -29.33 19.65
C VAL A 278 7.68 -28.46 20.68
N ALA A 279 8.90 -28.04 20.34
CA ALA A 279 9.76 -27.24 21.21
C ALA A 279 9.21 -25.82 21.50
N LEU A 280 8.38 -25.27 20.61
CA LEU A 280 7.70 -23.98 20.81
C LEU A 280 6.49 -24.09 21.75
N GLU A 281 6.03 -25.31 22.06
CA GLU A 281 5.03 -25.60 23.10
C GLU A 281 3.65 -24.92 22.91
N GLU A 282 3.29 -24.50 21.70
CA GLU A 282 1.98 -23.88 21.41
C GLU A 282 0.95 -24.92 20.92
N ALA A 283 0.03 -25.30 21.82
CA ALA A 283 -1.09 -26.18 21.47
C ALA A 283 -2.09 -25.52 20.50
N PRO A 284 -2.75 -26.28 19.61
CA PRO A 284 -2.64 -27.74 19.43
C PRO A 284 -1.44 -28.18 18.59
N TYR A 285 -0.78 -27.26 17.89
CA TYR A 285 0.24 -27.56 16.88
C TYR A 285 1.44 -28.33 17.41
N SER A 286 1.87 -28.07 18.65
CA SER A 286 2.93 -28.82 19.31
C SER A 286 2.54 -30.28 19.64
N THR A 287 1.25 -30.53 19.92
CA THR A 287 0.74 -31.88 20.21
C THR A 287 0.62 -32.68 18.92
N ASP A 288 -0.04 -32.10 17.90
CA ASP A 288 -0.20 -32.71 16.58
C ASP A 288 1.17 -33.02 15.95
N ALA A 289 2.15 -32.12 16.11
CA ALA A 289 3.52 -32.35 15.63
C ALA A 289 4.18 -33.56 16.31
N ARG A 290 4.00 -33.72 17.63
CA ARG A 290 4.57 -34.86 18.36
C ARG A 290 3.95 -36.18 17.91
N GLU A 291 2.64 -36.22 17.71
CA GLU A 291 1.94 -37.39 17.18
C GLU A 291 2.47 -37.77 15.79
N LEU A 292 2.55 -36.81 14.87
CA LEU A 292 3.12 -37.03 13.53
C LEU A 292 4.57 -37.51 13.58
N MET A 293 5.38 -37.00 14.51
CA MET A 293 6.76 -37.47 14.67
C MET A 293 6.82 -38.92 15.15
N LEU A 294 5.99 -39.31 16.13
CA LEU A 294 5.96 -40.69 16.63
C LEU A 294 5.59 -41.69 15.53
N GLU A 295 4.69 -41.30 14.62
CA GLU A 295 4.28 -42.14 13.49
C GLU A 295 5.37 -42.29 12.39
N ASN A 296 6.27 -41.31 12.27
CA ASN A 296 7.17 -41.21 11.11
C ASN A 296 8.66 -41.27 11.45
N VAL A 297 9.04 -41.24 12.73
CA VAL A 297 10.46 -41.37 13.14
C VAL A 297 10.96 -42.78 12.89
N THR A 298 12.12 -42.90 12.27
CA THR A 298 12.78 -44.19 12.05
C THR A 298 13.55 -44.59 13.31
N VAL A 299 13.26 -45.76 13.85
CA VAL A 299 14.07 -46.39 14.91
C VAL A 299 14.54 -47.77 14.46
N GLU A 300 15.66 -48.23 15.01
CA GLU A 300 16.08 -49.62 14.82
C GLU A 300 15.11 -50.55 15.55
N GLU A 301 14.51 -51.49 14.81
CA GLU A 301 13.65 -52.50 15.42
C GLU A 301 14.46 -53.43 16.34
N PRO A 302 13.93 -53.80 17.52
CA PRO A 302 14.59 -54.77 18.37
C PRO A 302 14.79 -56.09 17.61
N GLN A 303 16.01 -56.63 17.62
CA GLN A 303 16.26 -57.96 17.05
C GLN A 303 15.50 -59.00 17.88
N VAL A 304 14.53 -59.69 17.25
CA VAL A 304 13.76 -60.76 17.90
C VAL A 304 14.28 -62.13 17.47
N ALA A 305 14.38 -63.07 18.42
CA ALA A 305 14.73 -64.44 18.11
C ALA A 305 13.61 -65.11 17.29
N GLU A 306 13.98 -66.13 16.50
CA GLU A 306 13.04 -66.83 15.62
C GLU A 306 11.89 -67.46 16.44
N GLY A 307 10.67 -66.95 16.25
CA GLY A 307 9.45 -67.40 16.97
C GLY A 307 8.93 -66.47 18.07
N GLU A 308 9.61 -65.35 18.35
CA GLU A 308 9.17 -64.34 19.31
C GLU A 308 8.52 -63.11 18.65
N THR A 309 7.62 -62.43 19.36
CA THR A 309 6.97 -61.19 18.88
C THR A 309 7.74 -59.96 19.33
N VAL A 310 7.83 -58.94 18.46
CA VAL A 310 8.41 -57.63 18.79
C VAL A 310 7.75 -57.06 20.06
N ASP A 311 8.58 -56.68 21.03
CA ASP A 311 8.13 -55.95 22.21
C ASP A 311 7.65 -54.55 21.81
N GLN A 312 6.32 -54.42 21.69
CA GLN A 312 5.65 -53.18 21.28
C GLN A 312 5.90 -52.03 22.27
N GLU A 313 6.12 -52.34 23.56
CA GLU A 313 6.42 -51.33 24.57
C GLU A 313 7.84 -50.79 24.39
N ALA A 314 8.81 -51.68 24.15
CA ALA A 314 10.19 -51.30 23.85
C ALA A 314 10.29 -50.48 22.56
N LEU A 315 9.54 -50.86 21.51
CA LEU A 315 9.49 -50.10 20.26
C LEU A 315 8.88 -48.71 20.46
N ARG A 316 7.76 -48.60 21.21
CA ARG A 316 7.16 -47.30 21.54
C ARG A 316 8.15 -46.40 22.31
N GLN A 317 8.84 -46.95 23.31
CA GLN A 317 9.84 -46.21 24.07
C GLN A 317 11.01 -45.74 23.18
N ALA A 318 11.43 -46.54 22.21
CA ALA A 318 12.45 -46.14 21.24
C ALA A 318 11.99 -44.96 20.37
N HIS A 319 10.75 -44.98 19.88
CA HIS A 319 10.16 -43.86 19.14
C HIS A 319 10.09 -42.60 20.01
N GLU A 320 9.61 -42.71 21.25
CA GLU A 320 9.53 -41.59 22.19
C GLU A 320 10.91 -40.98 22.48
N GLN A 321 11.93 -41.80 22.71
CA GLN A 321 13.31 -41.34 22.92
C GLN A 321 13.88 -40.65 21.68
N ALA A 322 13.62 -41.18 20.48
CA ALA A 322 14.08 -40.58 19.23
C ALA A 322 13.41 -39.22 18.99
N VAL A 323 12.10 -39.10 19.23
CA VAL A 323 11.38 -37.83 19.19
C VAL A 323 11.94 -36.83 20.19
N GLU A 324 12.12 -37.24 21.45
CA GLU A 324 12.62 -36.33 22.49
C GLU A 324 14.02 -35.80 22.18
N LYS A 325 14.90 -36.64 21.61
CA LYS A 325 16.20 -36.21 21.14
C LYS A 325 16.10 -35.11 20.06
N LEU A 326 15.23 -35.29 19.07
CA LEU A 326 15.01 -34.29 18.02
C LEU A 326 14.45 -32.96 18.57
N VAL A 327 13.56 -33.05 19.57
CA VAL A 327 12.98 -31.88 20.26
C VAL A 327 14.04 -31.13 21.05
N GLU A 328 14.93 -31.81 21.77
CA GLU A 328 16.04 -31.18 22.48
C GLU A 328 17.02 -30.49 21.52
N GLU A 329 17.35 -31.14 20.40
CA GLU A 329 18.14 -30.50 19.34
C GLU A 329 17.44 -29.26 18.77
N ALA A 330 16.11 -29.29 18.61
CA ALA A 330 15.32 -28.16 18.16
C ALA A 330 15.33 -27.00 19.17
N ARG A 331 15.15 -27.27 20.48
CA ARG A 331 15.26 -26.27 21.55
C ARG A 331 16.61 -25.55 21.50
N SER A 332 17.69 -26.29 21.29
CA SER A 332 19.03 -25.69 21.15
C SER A 332 19.14 -24.78 19.93
N ARG A 333 18.49 -25.10 18.80
CA ARG A 333 18.48 -24.25 17.58
C ARG A 333 17.63 -23.00 17.74
N LEU A 334 16.51 -23.09 18.48
CA LEU A 334 15.59 -21.98 18.67
C LEU A 334 16.16 -20.89 19.58
N ASN A 335 17.05 -21.26 20.52
CA ASN A 335 17.68 -20.38 21.49
C ASN A 335 18.96 -19.66 20.99
N GLN A 336 19.34 -19.85 19.72
CA GLN A 336 20.46 -19.15 19.04
C GLN A 336 19.96 -17.98 18.21
#